data_AF-A0A2K2VAF3-F1
#
_entry.id   AF-A0A2K2VAF3-F1
#
_cell.length_a   1.000
_cell.length_b   1.000
_cell.length_c   1.000
_cell.angle_alpha   90.00
_cell.angle_beta   90.00
_cell.angle_gamma   90.00
#
_symmetry.space_group_name_H-M   'P 1'
#
loop_
_entity.id
_entity.type
_entity.pdbx_description
1 polymer ?
#
loop_
_entity_poly.entity_id
_entity_poly.type
_entity_poly.pdbx_seq_one_letter_code
_entity_poly.pdbx_strand_id
1 'polypeptide(L)'
;MSGTKKRERMAILPPRAFHKLIEKSCFVIEVADSINPEGTRSISLFRTVKKMKKPLLLVLNKVDLVPRWVAEAWMNYYRNMGISVVLSSTTMRKGRQEILKSILEISQTCNEEKKIGVICGVPKTGKSSILNMLKGKESAPTSRYPGKPGYTKSFTLYRVAEGVYIYDTPGVFPDARDKLERIIRSNSPEKIIEPVKPSIEIIEMVKLQNPSKIKKLYGVDPQKENYEILEDIAKNRGWLEKLSKEPLVEQAAIRIIMDYLDGKLGIFRLPPKKNSNL
;
A
#
# COMPACT_ATOMS: atom_id res chain seq x y z
N MET A 1 -9.36 34.38 -18.67
CA MET A 1 -9.42 32.93 -18.93
C MET A 1 -8.76 32.18 -17.78
N SER A 2 -9.49 31.89 -16.70
CA SER A 2 -8.99 31.10 -15.57
C SER A 2 -9.35 29.64 -15.77
N GLY A 3 -8.42 28.87 -16.33
CA GLY A 3 -8.52 27.42 -16.43
C GLY A 3 -8.43 26.80 -15.04
N THR A 4 -9.56 26.51 -14.42
CA THR A 4 -9.65 25.67 -13.23
C THR A 4 -9.09 24.29 -13.58
N LYS A 5 -7.84 24.01 -13.20
CA LYS A 5 -7.23 22.68 -13.26
C LYS A 5 -8.17 21.70 -12.56
N LYS A 6 -8.91 20.91 -13.35
CA LYS A 6 -9.82 19.87 -12.91
C LYS A 6 -9.00 18.88 -12.07
N ARG A 7 -9.11 18.97 -10.74
CA ARG A 7 -8.44 18.07 -9.80
C ARG A 7 -8.83 16.63 -10.18
N GLU A 8 -7.90 15.85 -10.70
CA GLU A 8 -8.06 14.39 -10.80
C GLU A 8 -8.08 13.82 -9.38
N ARG A 9 -9.23 13.94 -8.70
CA ARG A 9 -9.49 13.17 -7.48
C ARG A 9 -9.50 11.71 -7.91
N MET A 10 -8.54 10.93 -7.42
CA MET A 10 -8.55 9.47 -7.52
C MET A 10 -9.94 9.00 -7.09
N ALA A 11 -10.62 8.19 -7.90
CA ALA A 11 -12.02 7.82 -7.65
C ALA A 11 -12.17 7.14 -6.28
N ILE A 12 -12.57 7.91 -5.28
CA ILE A 12 -12.85 7.43 -3.92
C ILE A 12 -14.22 6.77 -3.99
N LEU A 13 -14.26 5.47 -3.70
CA LEU A 13 -15.54 4.80 -3.56
C LEU A 13 -16.24 5.30 -2.28
N PRO A 14 -17.52 5.69 -2.31
CA PRO A 14 -18.22 6.12 -1.10
C PRO A 14 -18.17 5.02 -0.03
N PRO A 15 -17.92 5.34 1.26
CA PRO A 15 -17.83 4.34 2.33
C PRO A 15 -19.01 3.35 2.35
N ARG A 16 -20.22 3.83 2.08
CA ARG A 16 -21.44 3.01 1.99
C ARG A 16 -21.39 1.94 0.90
N ALA A 17 -20.82 2.25 -0.27
CA ALA A 17 -20.71 1.29 -1.36
C ALA A 17 -19.67 0.20 -1.04
N PHE A 18 -18.61 0.55 -0.30
CA PHE A 18 -17.59 -0.41 0.12
C PHE A 18 -18.11 -1.37 1.18
N HIS A 19 -18.86 -0.85 2.17
CA HIS A 19 -19.50 -1.69 3.19
C HIS A 19 -20.44 -2.71 2.56
N LYS A 20 -21.28 -2.27 1.62
CA LYS A 20 -22.16 -3.18 0.86
C LYS A 20 -21.39 -4.24 0.06
N LEU A 21 -20.20 -3.90 -0.45
CA LEU A 21 -19.36 -4.88 -1.15
C LEU A 21 -18.80 -5.93 -0.18
N ILE A 22 -18.30 -5.50 0.98
CA ILE A 22 -17.85 -6.43 2.03
C ILE A 22 -19.02 -7.31 2.47
N GLU A 23 -20.21 -6.75 2.72
CA GLU A 23 -21.43 -7.48 3.09
C GLU A 23 -21.80 -8.59 2.10
N LYS A 24 -21.58 -8.37 0.80
CA LYS A 24 -21.86 -9.36 -0.25
C LYS A 24 -20.71 -10.35 -0.52
N SER A 25 -19.54 -10.16 0.08
CA SER A 25 -18.38 -11.06 -0.10
C SER A 25 -18.35 -12.17 0.95
N CYS A 26 -17.92 -13.37 0.57
CA CYS A 26 -17.63 -14.48 1.47
C CYS A 26 -16.44 -14.18 2.39
N PHE A 27 -15.37 -13.58 1.86
CA PHE A 27 -14.12 -13.36 2.56
C PHE A 27 -13.42 -12.08 2.10
N VAL A 28 -12.49 -11.58 2.91
CA VAL A 28 -11.75 -10.34 2.65
C VAL A 28 -10.25 -10.61 2.61
N ILE A 29 -9.56 -10.01 1.65
CA ILE A 29 -8.11 -10.00 1.55
C ILE A 29 -7.62 -8.56 1.75
N GLU A 30 -6.97 -8.30 2.87
CA GLU A 30 -6.31 -7.02 3.15
C GLU A 30 -4.84 -7.09 2.70
N VAL A 31 -4.40 -6.16 1.86
CA VAL A 31 -3.00 -6.05 1.42
C VAL A 31 -2.32 -4.87 2.11
N ALA A 32 -1.27 -5.15 2.86
CA ALA A 32 -0.42 -4.16 3.54
C ALA A 32 1.02 -4.18 3.01
N ASP A 33 1.73 -3.07 3.18
CA ASP A 33 3.13 -2.90 2.76
C ASP A 33 4.07 -3.34 3.88
N SER A 34 5.04 -4.22 3.57
CA SER A 34 5.93 -4.80 4.58
C SER A 34 6.91 -3.80 5.21
N ILE A 35 7.15 -2.65 4.58
CA ILE A 35 7.96 -1.56 5.15
C ILE A 35 7.29 -0.99 6.41
N ASN A 36 5.98 -0.80 6.37
CA ASN A 36 5.18 -0.28 7.49
C ASN A 36 3.80 -0.94 7.53
N PRO A 37 3.70 -2.21 8.00
CA PRO A 37 2.44 -2.93 7.99
C PRO A 37 1.35 -2.22 8.79
N GLU A 38 1.66 -1.76 10.00
CA GLU A 38 0.67 -1.10 10.85
C GLU A 38 0.19 0.25 10.27
N GLY A 39 1.09 1.03 9.68
CA GLY A 39 0.74 2.30 9.04
C GLY A 39 -0.07 2.14 7.76
N THR A 40 0.07 1.01 7.06
CA THR A 40 -0.60 0.73 5.78
C THR A 40 -1.79 -0.21 5.86
N ARG A 41 -2.12 -0.70 7.06
CA ARG A 41 -3.38 -1.36 7.37
C ARG A 41 -4.45 -0.35 7.76
N SER A 42 -5.69 -0.80 7.72
CA SER A 42 -6.80 0.00 8.19
C SER A 42 -7.60 -0.65 9.29
N ILE A 43 -7.70 0.10 10.39
CA ILE A 43 -8.50 -0.24 11.56
C ILE A 43 -9.99 -0.28 11.21
N SER A 44 -10.49 0.65 10.39
CA SER A 44 -11.91 0.72 10.04
C SER A 44 -12.37 -0.54 9.28
N LEU A 45 -11.63 -0.92 8.24
CA LEU A 45 -11.80 -2.19 7.54
C LEU A 45 -11.77 -3.39 8.49
N PHE A 46 -10.70 -3.52 9.30
CA PHE A 46 -10.57 -4.64 10.24
C PHE A 46 -11.77 -4.73 11.20
N ARG A 47 -12.21 -3.61 11.77
CA ARG A 47 -13.39 -3.55 12.66
C ARG A 47 -14.67 -3.97 11.94
N THR A 48 -14.88 -3.50 10.72
CA THR A 48 -16.05 -3.86 9.91
C THR A 48 -16.08 -5.34 9.58
N VAL A 49 -14.95 -5.91 9.14
CA VAL A 49 -14.83 -7.34 8.81
C VAL A 49 -15.05 -8.21 10.05
N LYS A 50 -14.45 -7.83 11.19
CA LYS A 50 -14.63 -8.52 12.47
C LYS A 50 -16.08 -8.45 12.95
N LYS A 51 -16.74 -7.30 12.85
CA LYS A 51 -18.17 -7.12 13.19
C LYS A 51 -19.07 -8.03 12.33
N MET A 52 -18.73 -8.17 11.05
CA MET A 52 -19.46 -9.03 10.11
C MET A 52 -19.07 -10.52 10.20
N LYS A 53 -18.14 -10.88 11.10
CA LYS A 53 -17.62 -12.25 11.29
C LYS A 53 -17.13 -12.91 9.99
N LYS A 54 -16.56 -12.12 9.08
CA LYS A 54 -16.04 -12.63 7.80
C LYS A 54 -14.58 -13.07 7.93
N PRO A 55 -14.16 -14.16 7.27
CA PRO A 55 -12.75 -14.53 7.18
C PRO A 55 -11.91 -13.38 6.60
N LEU A 56 -10.77 -13.12 7.23
CA LEU A 56 -9.79 -12.11 6.81
C LEU A 56 -8.44 -12.77 6.57
N LEU A 57 -7.93 -12.63 5.35
CA LEU A 57 -6.55 -12.93 5.00
C LEU A 57 -5.76 -11.62 4.89
N LEU A 58 -4.73 -11.46 5.71
CA LEU A 58 -3.77 -10.37 5.59
C LEU A 58 -2.60 -10.81 4.71
N VAL A 59 -2.35 -10.10 3.62
CA VAL A 59 -1.17 -10.29 2.78
C VAL A 59 -0.18 -9.17 3.04
N LEU A 60 0.94 -9.50 3.67
CA LEU A 60 2.08 -8.60 3.81
C LEU A 60 2.89 -8.66 2.53
N ASN A 61 2.75 -7.64 1.69
CA ASN A 61 3.37 -7.59 0.37
C ASN A 61 4.67 -6.78 0.38
N LYS A 62 5.51 -6.97 -0.65
CA LYS A 62 6.83 -6.34 -0.79
C LYS A 62 7.83 -6.78 0.29
N VAL A 63 7.77 -8.04 0.71
CA VAL A 63 8.70 -8.58 1.73
C VAL A 63 10.17 -8.59 1.27
N ASP A 64 10.42 -8.41 -0.03
CA ASP A 64 11.74 -8.23 -0.62
C ASP A 64 12.39 -6.87 -0.25
N LEU A 65 11.60 -5.90 0.20
CA LEU A 65 12.09 -4.57 0.58
C LEU A 65 12.56 -4.49 2.04
N VAL A 66 12.38 -5.56 2.83
CA VAL A 66 12.76 -5.62 4.24
C VAL A 66 13.59 -6.87 4.53
N PRO A 67 14.45 -6.85 5.56
CA PRO A 67 15.12 -8.07 6.00
C PRO A 67 14.12 -9.18 6.34
N ARG A 68 14.46 -10.43 6.03
CA ARG A 68 13.59 -11.59 6.25
C ARG A 68 13.05 -11.66 7.68
N TRP A 69 13.91 -11.44 8.68
CA TRP A 69 13.53 -11.48 10.09
C TRP A 69 12.47 -10.43 10.47
N VAL A 70 12.44 -9.28 9.78
CA VAL A 70 11.42 -8.23 9.99
C VAL A 70 10.06 -8.70 9.47
N ALA A 71 10.03 -9.28 8.26
CA ALA A 71 8.80 -9.83 7.69
C ALA A 71 8.24 -10.97 8.56
N GLU A 72 9.11 -11.86 9.04
CA GLU A 72 8.74 -12.95 9.95
C GLU A 72 8.23 -12.42 11.31
N ALA A 73 8.85 -11.37 11.86
CA ALA A 73 8.40 -10.75 13.10
C ALA A 73 6.98 -10.16 12.98
N TRP A 74 6.68 -9.45 11.88
CA TRP A 74 5.33 -8.94 11.61
C TRP A 74 4.30 -10.04 11.37
N MET A 75 4.68 -11.09 10.64
CA MET A 75 3.82 -12.26 10.43
C MET A 75 3.42 -12.88 11.78
N ASN A 76 4.40 -13.11 12.67
CA ASN A 76 4.16 -13.67 13.99
C ASN A 76 3.32 -12.73 14.87
N TYR A 77 3.57 -11.42 14.82
CA TYR A 77 2.80 -10.42 15.55
C TYR A 77 1.30 -10.51 15.22
N TYR A 78 0.93 -10.52 13.94
CA TYR A 78 -0.49 -10.58 13.54
C TYR A 78 -1.10 -11.97 13.70
N ARG A 79 -0.33 -13.06 13.54
CA ARG A 79 -0.81 -14.42 13.86
C ARG A 79 -1.17 -14.57 15.33
N ASN A 80 -0.37 -14.00 16.23
CA ASN A 80 -0.68 -13.96 17.66
C ASN A 80 -1.95 -13.15 17.98
N MET A 81 -2.36 -12.24 17.10
CA MET A 81 -3.65 -11.54 17.18
C MET A 81 -4.82 -12.31 16.56
N GLY A 82 -4.59 -13.56 16.13
CA GLY A 82 -5.61 -14.41 15.48
C GLY A 82 -5.90 -14.04 14.03
N ILE A 83 -5.01 -13.30 13.36
CA ILE A 83 -5.17 -12.91 11.95
C ILE A 83 -4.41 -13.92 11.08
N SER A 84 -5.04 -14.43 10.02
CA SER A 84 -4.35 -15.25 9.02
C SER A 84 -3.43 -14.36 8.18
N VAL A 85 -2.16 -14.74 8.06
CA VAL A 85 -1.12 -13.92 7.39
C VAL A 85 -0.32 -14.74 6.38
N VAL A 86 -0.16 -14.17 5.19
CA VAL A 86 0.75 -14.65 4.15
C VAL A 86 1.74 -13.56 3.76
N LEU A 87 3.01 -13.94 3.62
CA LEU A 87 4.08 -13.10 3.11
C LEU A 87 4.15 -13.19 1.58
N SER A 88 4.32 -12.05 0.91
CA SER A 88 4.30 -11.98 -0.57
C SER A 88 5.32 -11.00 -1.13
N SER A 89 5.88 -11.36 -2.28
CA SER A 89 6.68 -10.46 -3.11
C SER A 89 6.29 -10.66 -4.57
N THR A 90 5.53 -9.71 -5.12
CA THR A 90 5.11 -9.77 -6.52
C THR A 90 6.26 -9.56 -7.49
N THR A 91 7.30 -8.81 -7.08
CA THR A 91 8.54 -8.59 -7.83
C THR A 91 9.35 -9.89 -7.93
N MET A 92 9.48 -10.64 -6.84
CA MET A 92 10.15 -11.95 -6.83
C MET A 92 9.23 -13.12 -7.22
N ARG A 93 7.95 -12.87 -7.52
CA ARG A 93 6.91 -13.89 -7.79
C ARG A 93 6.78 -14.93 -6.66
N LYS A 94 6.95 -14.51 -5.40
CA LYS A 94 6.84 -15.36 -4.20
C LYS A 94 5.50 -15.14 -3.48
N GLY A 95 4.97 -16.19 -2.85
CA GLY A 95 3.74 -16.13 -2.04
C GLY A 95 2.46 -16.47 -2.81
N ARG A 96 2.51 -16.68 -4.13
CA ARG A 96 1.30 -16.96 -4.94
C ARG A 96 0.57 -18.22 -4.47
N GLN A 97 1.30 -19.32 -4.27
CA GLN A 97 0.70 -20.61 -3.90
C GLN A 97 0.10 -20.55 -2.51
N GLU A 98 0.81 -19.91 -1.57
CA GLU A 98 0.37 -19.71 -0.19
C GLU A 98 -0.87 -18.82 -0.13
N ILE A 99 -0.92 -17.72 -0.90
CA ILE A 99 -2.11 -16.88 -1.00
C ILE A 99 -3.29 -17.68 -1.57
N LEU A 100 -3.10 -18.42 -2.68
CA LEU A 100 -4.17 -19.21 -3.29
C LEU A 100 -4.67 -20.29 -2.33
N LYS A 101 -3.77 -21.01 -1.65
CA LYS A 101 -4.13 -22.01 -0.65
C LYS A 101 -4.99 -21.40 0.45
N SER A 102 -4.54 -20.30 1.06
CA SER A 102 -5.30 -19.62 2.11
C SER A 102 -6.64 -19.07 1.60
N ILE A 103 -6.72 -18.61 0.35
CA ILE A 103 -7.99 -18.18 -0.26
C ILE A 103 -8.95 -19.37 -0.41
N LEU A 104 -8.47 -20.52 -0.88
CA LEU A 104 -9.30 -21.72 -1.03
C LEU A 104 -9.83 -22.18 0.34
N GLU A 105 -8.97 -22.23 1.35
CA GLU A 105 -9.34 -22.58 2.73
C GLU A 105 -10.42 -21.64 3.28
N ILE A 106 -10.22 -20.32 3.24
CA ILE A 106 -11.23 -19.38 3.76
C ILE A 106 -12.50 -19.33 2.90
N SER A 107 -12.42 -19.69 1.62
CA SER A 107 -13.60 -19.70 0.73
C SER A 107 -14.55 -20.85 1.02
N GLN A 108 -14.08 -21.94 1.65
CA GLN A 108 -14.89 -23.10 2.04
C GLN A 108 -15.90 -22.76 3.14
N THR A 109 -15.69 -21.68 3.91
CA THR A 109 -16.68 -21.22 4.89
C THR A 109 -17.93 -20.61 4.23
N CYS A 110 -17.95 -20.52 2.89
CA CYS A 110 -19.04 -19.98 2.11
C CYS A 110 -19.80 -21.12 1.43
N ASN A 111 -21.10 -21.24 1.75
CA ASN A 111 -21.98 -22.28 1.21
C ASN A 111 -22.44 -21.99 -0.24
N GLU A 112 -22.08 -20.82 -0.77
CA GLU A 112 -22.43 -20.40 -2.12
C GLU A 112 -21.61 -21.17 -3.16
N GLU A 113 -22.25 -21.51 -4.29
CA GLU A 113 -21.60 -22.14 -5.43
C GLU A 113 -20.46 -21.26 -5.97
N LYS A 114 -20.74 -19.96 -6.15
CA LYS A 114 -19.76 -18.93 -6.49
C LYS A 114 -19.25 -18.25 -5.22
N LYS A 115 -18.00 -18.53 -4.87
CA LYS A 115 -17.34 -17.99 -3.68
C LYS A 115 -16.68 -16.66 -4.04
N ILE A 116 -17.26 -15.56 -3.58
CA ILE A 116 -16.83 -14.21 -3.97
C ILE A 116 -16.07 -13.53 -2.83
N GLY A 117 -14.79 -13.24 -3.02
CA GLY A 117 -13.99 -12.43 -2.12
C GLY A 117 -13.84 -10.97 -2.57
N VAL A 118 -13.28 -10.15 -1.70
CA VAL A 118 -12.88 -8.77 -2.03
C VAL A 118 -11.43 -8.52 -1.63
N ILE A 119 -10.63 -7.95 -2.53
CA ILE A 119 -9.26 -7.49 -2.23
C ILE A 119 -9.26 -5.99 -1.95
N CYS A 120 -8.66 -5.58 -0.83
CA CYS A 120 -8.66 -4.21 -0.34
C CYS A 120 -7.34 -3.86 0.39
N GLY A 121 -7.17 -2.58 0.73
CA GLY A 121 -5.94 -2.06 1.33
C GLY A 121 -5.58 -0.67 0.78
N VAL A 122 -4.69 0.04 1.47
CA VAL A 122 -4.25 1.40 1.12
C VAL A 122 -3.66 1.44 -0.30
N PRO A 123 -3.80 2.54 -1.07
CA PRO A 123 -3.14 2.68 -2.37
C PRO A 123 -1.63 2.33 -2.32
N LYS A 124 -1.07 1.83 -3.43
CA LYS A 124 0.35 1.47 -3.58
C LYS A 124 0.88 0.32 -2.69
N THR A 125 0.03 -0.41 -1.96
CA THR A 125 0.43 -1.64 -1.23
C THR A 125 0.65 -2.86 -2.14
N GLY A 126 0.18 -2.80 -3.40
CA GLY A 126 0.37 -3.85 -4.41
C GLY A 126 -0.83 -4.77 -4.64
N LYS A 127 -2.04 -4.33 -4.27
CA LYS A 127 -3.31 -5.05 -4.55
C LYS A 127 -3.44 -5.54 -6.00
N SER A 128 -3.30 -4.63 -6.96
CA SER A 128 -3.43 -4.97 -8.39
C SER A 128 -2.32 -5.93 -8.84
N SER A 129 -1.11 -5.80 -8.29
CA SER A 129 0.01 -6.70 -8.57
C SER A 129 -0.26 -8.11 -8.04
N ILE A 130 -0.77 -8.23 -6.81
CA ILE A 130 -1.19 -9.52 -6.24
C ILE A 130 -2.32 -10.12 -7.07
N LEU A 131 -3.34 -9.33 -7.40
CA LEU A 131 -4.48 -9.82 -8.15
C LEU A 131 -4.06 -10.32 -9.54
N ASN A 132 -3.18 -9.59 -10.23
CA ASN A 132 -2.61 -10.03 -11.50
C ASN A 132 -1.74 -11.29 -11.36
N MET A 133 -1.02 -11.44 -10.25
CA MET A 133 -0.27 -12.66 -9.95
C MET A 133 -1.21 -13.86 -9.72
N LEU A 134 -2.36 -13.67 -9.07
CA LEU A 134 -3.33 -14.73 -8.81
C LEU A 134 -4.06 -15.18 -10.08
N LYS A 135 -4.49 -14.21 -10.89
CA LYS A 135 -5.14 -14.36 -12.20
C LYS A 135 -4.47 -15.37 -13.15
N GLY A 136 -3.15 -15.46 -13.13
CA GLY A 136 -2.41 -16.26 -14.13
C GLY A 136 -2.54 -15.68 -15.54
N LYS A 137 -2.04 -16.42 -16.55
CA LYS A 137 -2.03 -15.95 -17.95
C LYS A 137 -3.40 -15.99 -18.66
N GLU A 138 -4.39 -16.71 -18.11
CA GLU A 138 -5.64 -17.05 -18.81
C GLU A 138 -6.92 -16.41 -18.25
N SER A 139 -6.84 -15.59 -17.20
CA SER A 139 -8.06 -15.02 -16.62
C SER A 139 -8.58 -13.84 -17.46
N ALA A 140 -9.62 -14.08 -18.25
CA ALA A 140 -10.44 -13.01 -18.79
C ALA A 140 -11.23 -12.33 -17.64
N PRO A 141 -11.43 -11.00 -17.64
CA PRO A 141 -12.34 -10.34 -16.71
C PRO A 141 -13.76 -10.90 -16.88
N THR A 142 -14.36 -11.40 -15.80
CA THR A 142 -15.62 -12.17 -15.90
C THR A 142 -16.88 -11.31 -15.77
N SER A 143 -16.77 -10.03 -15.40
CA SER A 143 -17.84 -9.01 -15.53
C SER A 143 -17.38 -7.60 -15.14
N ARG A 144 -17.98 -6.56 -15.74
CA ARG A 144 -17.97 -5.16 -15.25
C ARG A 144 -19.32 -4.89 -14.59
N TYR A 145 -19.41 -4.88 -13.27
CA TYR A 145 -20.67 -4.50 -12.60
C TYR A 145 -20.72 -2.96 -12.46
N PRO A 146 -21.73 -2.27 -13.02
CA PRO A 146 -21.80 -0.80 -12.98
C PRO A 146 -22.39 -0.29 -11.66
N GLY A 147 -21.78 0.77 -11.11
CA GLY A 147 -22.33 1.53 -9.98
C GLY A 147 -22.45 3.01 -10.34
N LYS A 148 -23.68 3.44 -10.65
CA LYS A 148 -24.19 4.82 -10.89
C LYS A 148 -23.40 5.77 -11.83
N PRO A 149 -24.09 6.51 -12.74
CA PRO A 149 -23.44 7.55 -13.55
C PRO A 149 -22.84 8.66 -12.68
N GLY A 150 -21.60 9.05 -12.96
CA GLY A 150 -20.96 10.24 -12.39
C GLY A 150 -19.63 9.98 -11.67
N TYR A 151 -19.43 8.80 -11.09
CA TYR A 151 -18.18 8.43 -10.41
C TYR A 151 -18.01 6.91 -10.39
N THR A 152 -17.42 6.32 -11.44
CA THR A 152 -17.19 4.87 -11.46
C THR A 152 -15.86 4.52 -12.12
N LYS A 153 -14.81 4.32 -11.31
CA LYS A 153 -13.89 3.23 -11.62
C LYS A 153 -14.62 1.95 -11.22
N SER A 154 -15.12 1.20 -12.19
CA SER A 154 -15.97 0.02 -11.95
C SER A 154 -15.24 -1.06 -11.17
N PHE A 155 -15.93 -1.69 -10.21
CA PHE A 155 -15.46 -2.94 -9.63
C PHE A 155 -15.36 -3.99 -10.74
N THR A 156 -14.22 -4.66 -10.80
CA THR A 156 -14.02 -5.74 -11.78
C THR A 156 -13.90 -7.05 -11.03
N LEU A 157 -14.68 -8.04 -11.44
CA LEU A 157 -14.67 -9.38 -10.86
C LEU A 157 -13.71 -10.25 -11.67
N TYR A 158 -12.78 -10.90 -10.98
CA TYR A 158 -11.81 -11.81 -11.59
C TYR A 158 -11.92 -13.19 -10.98
N ARG A 159 -11.92 -14.22 -11.81
CA ARG A 159 -11.77 -15.61 -11.37
C ARG A 159 -10.30 -15.87 -11.01
N VAL A 160 -10.05 -16.45 -9.84
CA VAL A 160 -8.69 -16.79 -9.38
C VAL A 160 -8.47 -18.29 -9.16
N ALA A 161 -9.56 -19.04 -9.01
CA ALA A 161 -9.59 -20.50 -9.01
C ALA A 161 -10.97 -20.97 -9.51
N GLU A 162 -11.17 -22.28 -9.61
CA GLU A 162 -12.50 -22.82 -9.88
C GLU A 162 -13.50 -22.48 -8.78
N GLY A 163 -14.67 -21.95 -9.17
CA GLY A 163 -15.69 -21.49 -8.24
C GLY A 163 -15.32 -20.27 -7.37
N VAL A 164 -14.09 -19.75 -7.45
CA VAL A 164 -13.60 -18.63 -6.59
C VAL A 164 -13.27 -17.39 -7.38
N TYR A 165 -13.87 -16.27 -6.98
CA TYR A 165 -13.77 -14.98 -7.63
C TYR A 165 -13.38 -13.88 -6.64
N ILE A 166 -12.71 -12.83 -7.12
CA ILE A 166 -12.28 -11.68 -6.31
C ILE A 166 -12.69 -10.39 -7.00
N TYR A 167 -13.37 -9.52 -6.26
CA TYR A 167 -13.58 -8.13 -6.67
C TYR A 167 -12.31 -7.31 -6.46
N ASP A 168 -11.79 -6.73 -7.54
CA ASP A 168 -10.79 -5.68 -7.48
C ASP A 168 -11.45 -4.37 -7.04
N THR A 169 -11.01 -3.85 -5.91
CA THR A 169 -11.47 -2.57 -5.42
C THR A 169 -10.45 -1.49 -5.81
N PRO A 170 -10.84 -0.47 -6.60
CA PRO A 170 -9.92 0.56 -7.03
C PRO A 170 -9.47 1.37 -5.81
N GLY A 171 -8.32 1.00 -5.25
CA GLY A 171 -7.65 1.69 -4.14
C GLY A 171 -8.61 2.17 -3.06
N VAL A 172 -9.65 1.38 -2.74
CA VAL A 172 -10.66 1.81 -1.77
C VAL A 172 -9.93 2.14 -0.50
N PHE A 173 -10.40 3.18 0.18
CA PHE A 173 -9.68 3.93 1.20
C PHE A 173 -10.03 3.38 2.59
N PRO A 174 -9.28 2.41 3.13
CA PRO A 174 -9.34 2.14 4.53
C PRO A 174 -8.18 3.01 5.06
N ASP A 175 -8.54 4.12 5.73
CA ASP A 175 -7.65 5.22 6.13
C ASP A 175 -6.34 4.68 6.69
N ALA A 176 -5.22 4.98 6.02
CA ALA A 176 -3.91 4.60 6.51
C ALA A 176 -3.77 5.18 7.91
N ARG A 177 -3.43 4.34 8.89
CA ARG A 177 -3.32 4.78 10.29
C ARG A 177 -2.28 5.90 10.44
N ASP A 178 -1.22 5.77 9.66
CA ASP A 178 -0.07 6.66 9.68
C ASP A 178 -0.30 7.86 8.75
N LYS A 179 -0.08 9.07 9.28
CA LYS A 179 -0.33 10.34 8.56
C LYS A 179 0.60 10.49 7.36
N LEU A 180 1.87 10.10 7.49
CA LEU A 180 2.84 10.13 6.41
C LEU A 180 2.40 9.16 5.31
N GLU A 181 2.11 7.90 5.65
CA GLU A 181 1.63 6.88 4.71
C GLU A 181 0.37 7.34 3.97
N ARG A 182 -0.56 8.00 4.68
CA ARG A 182 -1.77 8.57 4.06
C ARG A 182 -1.42 9.61 3.01
N ILE A 183 -0.53 10.56 3.32
CA ILE A 183 -0.15 11.65 2.41
C ILE A 183 0.50 11.08 1.14
N ILE A 184 1.53 10.24 1.30
CA ILE A 184 2.34 9.76 0.17
C ILE A 184 1.61 8.72 -0.70
N ARG A 185 0.60 8.02 -0.15
CA ARG A 185 -0.15 6.99 -0.89
C ARG A 185 -1.39 7.54 -1.58
N SER A 186 -1.98 8.63 -1.10
CA SER A 186 -3.26 9.16 -1.59
C SER A 186 -3.27 9.58 -3.07
N ASN A 187 -2.16 10.12 -3.59
CA ASN A 187 -2.04 10.54 -5.00
C ASN A 187 -0.71 10.10 -5.58
N SER A 188 -0.53 10.17 -6.90
CA SER A 188 0.81 10.02 -7.50
C SER A 188 1.79 11.00 -6.83
N PRO A 189 3.05 10.60 -6.59
CA PRO A 189 4.03 11.43 -5.86
C PRO A 189 4.13 12.87 -6.37
N GLU A 190 4.01 13.07 -7.68
CA GLU A 190 4.08 14.36 -8.37
C GLU A 190 2.88 15.28 -8.09
N LYS A 191 1.80 14.74 -7.51
CA LYS A 191 0.57 15.46 -7.17
C LYS A 191 0.43 15.69 -5.65
N ILE A 192 1.44 15.32 -4.87
CA ILE A 192 1.45 15.57 -3.43
C ILE A 192 1.57 17.08 -3.21
N ILE A 193 0.65 17.62 -2.40
CA ILE A 193 0.70 19.02 -1.96
C ILE A 193 1.72 19.08 -0.82
N GLU A 194 2.66 20.03 -0.89
CA GLU A 194 3.73 20.21 0.10
C GLU A 194 4.59 18.95 0.34
N PRO A 195 5.27 18.41 -0.69
CA PRO A 195 6.03 17.16 -0.57
C PRO A 195 7.25 17.26 0.36
N VAL A 196 7.72 18.48 0.66
CA VAL A 196 8.90 18.73 1.50
C VAL A 196 8.71 18.16 2.91
N LYS A 197 7.57 18.43 3.55
CA LYS A 197 7.30 17.98 4.93
C LYS A 197 7.33 16.45 5.09
N PRO A 198 6.57 15.64 4.32
CA PRO A 198 6.67 14.19 4.39
C PRO A 198 8.05 13.66 3.98
N SER A 199 8.75 14.35 3.06
CA SER A 199 10.12 13.98 2.71
C SER A 199 11.11 14.18 3.86
N ILE A 200 10.99 15.26 4.63
CA ILE A 200 11.83 15.51 5.81
C ILE A 200 11.63 14.39 6.85
N GLU A 201 10.37 14.03 7.14
CA GLU A 201 10.06 12.92 8.05
C GLU A 201 10.68 11.59 7.57
N ILE A 202 10.68 11.33 6.26
CA ILE A 202 11.37 10.18 5.67
C ILE A 202 12.89 10.27 5.86
N ILE A 203 13.50 11.43 5.61
CA ILE A 203 14.94 11.64 5.81
C ILE A 203 15.33 11.39 7.27
N GLU A 204 14.54 11.87 8.24
CA GLU A 204 14.77 11.62 9.67
C GLU A 204 14.76 10.11 9.97
N MET A 205 13.80 9.36 9.44
CA MET A 205 13.77 7.90 9.58
C MET A 205 15.02 7.23 8.98
N VAL A 206 15.48 7.70 7.81
CA VAL A 206 16.71 7.18 7.18
C VAL A 206 17.93 7.49 8.02
N LYS A 207 18.05 8.70 8.58
CA LYS A 207 19.18 9.06 9.45
C LYS A 207 19.26 8.19 10.70
N LEU A 208 18.12 7.82 11.27
CA LEU A 208 18.05 6.98 12.47
C LEU A 208 18.40 5.50 12.19
N GLN A 209 17.98 4.96 11.04
CA GLN A 209 18.14 3.53 10.76
C GLN A 209 19.33 3.21 9.85
N ASN A 210 19.60 4.06 8.86
CA ASN A 210 20.58 3.80 7.81
C ASN A 210 21.11 5.10 7.18
N PRO A 211 21.82 5.97 7.92
CA PRO A 211 22.27 7.27 7.43
C PRO A 211 23.18 7.15 6.20
N SER A 212 23.94 6.05 6.10
CA SER A 212 24.81 5.76 4.95
C SER A 212 24.08 5.74 3.60
N LYS A 213 22.77 5.45 3.61
CA LYS A 213 21.94 5.43 2.40
C LYS A 213 21.79 6.78 1.73
N ILE A 214 21.75 7.88 2.50
CA ILE A 214 21.64 9.24 1.95
C ILE A 214 22.88 9.52 1.09
N LYS A 215 24.08 9.31 1.63
CA LYS A 215 25.33 9.47 0.89
C LYS A 215 25.40 8.55 -0.33
N LYS A 216 25.04 7.27 -0.16
CA LYS A 216 25.13 6.28 -1.24
C LYS A 216 24.16 6.57 -2.41
N LEU A 217 22.93 7.00 -2.14
CA LEU A 217 21.92 7.21 -3.17
C LEU A 217 21.97 8.62 -3.79
N TYR A 218 22.41 9.60 -3.03
CA TYR A 218 22.29 11.01 -3.40
C TYR A 218 23.61 11.77 -3.47
N GLY A 219 24.71 11.20 -2.96
CA GLY A 219 25.99 11.89 -2.88
C GLY A 219 26.00 13.05 -1.88
N VAL A 220 25.10 13.03 -0.88
CA VAL A 220 24.91 14.10 0.11
C VAL A 220 25.31 13.62 1.49
N ASP A 221 25.87 14.53 2.30
CA ASP A 221 26.21 14.26 3.69
C ASP A 221 24.94 14.07 4.56
N PRO A 222 24.73 12.90 5.20
CA PRO A 222 23.59 12.66 6.08
C PRO A 222 23.61 13.50 7.37
N GLN A 223 24.70 14.17 7.74
CA GLN A 223 24.76 15.00 8.96
C GLN A 223 24.16 16.39 8.80
N LYS A 224 24.00 16.88 7.57
CA LYS A 224 23.40 18.19 7.27
C LYS A 224 21.95 18.30 7.73
N GLU A 225 21.44 19.51 7.86
CA GLU A 225 20.02 19.74 8.15
C GLU A 225 19.14 19.11 7.04
N ASN A 226 17.92 18.65 7.37
CA ASN A 226 17.09 17.87 6.46
C ASN A 226 16.67 18.65 5.21
N TYR A 227 16.41 19.96 5.32
CA TYR A 227 16.13 20.83 4.19
C TYR A 227 17.38 21.04 3.33
N GLU A 228 18.54 21.28 3.95
CA GLU A 228 19.82 21.37 3.23
C GLU A 228 20.14 20.11 2.43
N ILE A 229 19.80 18.92 2.97
CA ILE A 229 19.94 17.65 2.23
C ILE A 229 19.11 17.68 0.95
N LEU A 230 17.88 18.21 1.00
CA LEU A 230 17.03 18.31 -0.19
C LEU A 230 17.57 19.33 -1.21
N GLU A 231 18.11 20.45 -0.75
CA GLU A 231 18.79 21.41 -1.62
C GLU A 231 19.98 20.77 -2.34
N ASP A 232 20.82 20.05 -1.61
CA ASP A 232 22.00 19.39 -2.18
C ASP A 232 21.61 18.26 -3.14
N ILE A 233 20.53 17.52 -2.86
CA ILE A 233 19.97 16.55 -3.82
C ILE A 233 19.56 17.27 -5.11
N ALA A 234 18.88 18.40 -5.01
CA ALA A 234 18.44 19.18 -6.16
C ALA A 234 19.64 19.72 -6.95
N LYS A 235 20.66 20.29 -6.27
CA LYS A 235 21.91 20.77 -6.87
C LYS A 235 22.66 19.64 -7.59
N ASN A 236 22.90 18.50 -6.92
CA ASN A 236 23.61 17.35 -7.48
C ASN A 236 22.92 16.77 -8.72
N ARG A 237 21.59 16.94 -8.85
CA ARG A 237 20.81 16.47 -10.00
C ARG A 237 20.56 17.54 -11.06
N GLY A 238 21.06 18.76 -10.87
CA GLY A 238 20.82 19.88 -11.78
C GLY A 238 19.36 20.36 -11.79
N TRP A 239 18.59 20.06 -10.74
CA TRP A 239 17.22 20.54 -10.59
C TRP A 239 17.22 21.95 -10.04
N LEU A 240 17.43 22.92 -10.92
CA LEU A 240 17.51 24.33 -10.60
C LEU A 240 16.43 25.12 -11.37
N GLU A 241 15.93 26.19 -10.78
CA GLU A 241 15.13 27.19 -11.49
C GLU A 241 15.99 27.82 -12.60
N LYS A 242 15.38 28.15 -13.75
CA LYS A 242 16.10 28.55 -14.95
C LYS A 242 16.85 29.87 -14.77
N LEU A 243 16.21 30.84 -14.13
CA LEU A 243 16.69 32.21 -13.96
C LEU A 243 17.44 32.38 -12.63
N SER A 244 16.79 32.12 -11.49
CA SER A 244 17.38 32.35 -10.17
C SER A 244 18.49 31.36 -9.83
N LYS A 245 18.55 30.23 -10.56
CA LYS A 245 19.42 29.07 -10.25
C LYS A 245 19.16 28.48 -8.86
N GLU A 246 18.04 28.83 -8.24
CA GLU A 246 17.68 28.27 -6.93
C GLU A 246 17.34 26.78 -7.05
N PRO A 247 17.71 25.96 -6.06
CA PRO A 247 17.41 24.54 -6.06
C PRO A 247 15.89 24.27 -6.03
N LEU A 248 15.42 23.39 -6.91
CA LEU A 248 14.03 22.93 -6.92
C LEU A 248 13.81 21.83 -5.86
N VAL A 249 13.78 22.25 -4.60
CA VAL A 249 13.65 21.39 -3.41
C VAL A 249 12.45 20.45 -3.48
N GLU A 250 11.32 20.89 -4.05
CA GLU A 250 10.13 20.03 -4.20
C GLU A 250 10.40 18.79 -5.08
N GLN A 251 11.24 18.91 -6.12
CA GLN A 251 11.61 17.77 -6.98
C GLN A 251 12.46 16.77 -6.21
N ALA A 252 13.40 17.25 -5.37
CA ALA A 252 14.15 16.41 -4.45
C ALA A 252 13.22 15.70 -3.45
N ALA A 253 12.24 16.42 -2.90
CA ALA A 253 11.30 15.85 -1.95
C ALA A 253 10.43 14.74 -2.57
N ILE A 254 9.90 14.96 -3.79
CA ILE A 254 9.16 13.94 -4.54
C ILE A 254 10.05 12.71 -4.80
N ARG A 255 11.33 12.92 -5.14
CA ARG A 255 12.28 11.83 -5.38
C ARG A 255 12.50 10.96 -4.14
N ILE A 256 12.67 11.57 -2.97
CA ILE A 256 12.78 10.85 -1.68
C ILE A 256 11.52 10.00 -1.43
N ILE A 257 10.33 10.58 -1.62
CA ILE A 257 9.05 9.87 -1.42
C ILE A 257 8.94 8.66 -2.36
N MET A 258 9.34 8.81 -3.63
CA MET A 258 9.36 7.70 -4.58
C MET A 258 10.33 6.60 -4.14
N ASP A 259 11.55 6.97 -3.74
CA ASP A 259 12.56 6.01 -3.29
C ASP A 259 12.18 5.30 -1.98
N TYR A 260 11.39 5.95 -1.12
CA TYR A 260 10.75 5.31 0.02
C TYR A 260 9.73 4.25 -0.41
N LEU A 261 8.79 4.61 -1.30
CA LEU A 261 7.74 3.70 -1.78
C LEU A 261 8.29 2.49 -2.57
N ASP A 262 9.44 2.68 -3.21
CA ASP A 262 10.23 1.66 -3.91
C ASP A 262 11.15 0.85 -2.97
N GLY A 263 11.27 1.23 -1.70
CA GLY A 263 12.11 0.56 -0.71
C GLY A 263 13.63 0.79 -0.87
N LYS A 264 14.07 1.70 -1.74
CA LYS A 264 15.50 1.93 -2.01
C LYS A 264 16.25 2.50 -0.80
N LEU A 265 15.54 3.25 0.03
CA LEU A 265 16.05 3.85 1.27
C LEU A 265 16.39 2.80 2.35
N GLY A 266 15.87 1.58 2.23
CA GLY A 266 16.22 0.46 3.14
C GLY A 266 15.83 0.70 4.59
N ILE A 267 14.72 1.42 4.83
CA ILE A 267 14.13 1.62 6.15
C ILE A 267 12.89 0.74 6.31
N PHE A 268 12.56 0.40 7.56
CA PHE A 268 11.37 -0.39 7.90
C PHE A 268 10.89 -0.08 9.32
N ARG A 269 9.65 -0.44 9.62
CA ARG A 269 9.08 -0.41 10.98
C ARG A 269 9.13 -1.81 11.59
N LEU A 270 9.38 -1.87 12.88
CA LEU A 270 9.30 -3.12 13.66
C LEU A 270 7.91 -3.25 14.29
N PRO A 271 7.41 -4.48 14.51
CA PRO A 271 6.21 -4.67 15.29
C PRO A 271 6.41 -4.10 16.70
N PRO A 272 5.35 -3.57 17.34
CA PRO A 272 5.41 -3.17 18.74
C PRO A 272 5.99 -4.31 19.58
N LYS A 273 6.93 -3.98 20.47
CA LYS A 273 7.38 -4.94 21.49
C LYS A 273 6.13 -5.37 22.27
N LYS A 274 6.00 -6.67 22.58
CA LYS A 274 4.98 -7.14 23.52
C LYS A 274 5.18 -6.37 24.82
N ASN A 275 4.34 -5.36 25.07
CA ASN A 275 4.14 -4.94 26.44
C ASN A 275 3.38 -6.11 27.09
N SER A 276 4.03 -6.73 28.07
CA SER A 276 3.34 -7.35 29.17
C SER A 276 2.14 -6.48 29.56
N ASN A 277 0.94 -7.04 29.45
CA ASN A 277 -0.36 -6.47 29.81
C ASN A 277 -1.04 -5.61 28.73
N LEU A 278 -1.87 -6.29 27.93
CA LEU A 278 -3.25 -5.90 27.59
C LEU A 278 -4.13 -7.15 27.60
#